data_AF-A0A1I4D4K9-F1
#
_entry.id   AF-A0A1I4D4K9-F1
#
_cell.length_a   1.000
_cell.length_b   1.000
_cell.length_c   1.000
_cell.angle_alpha   90.00
_cell.angle_beta   90.00
_cell.angle_gamma   90.00
#
_symmetry.space_group_name_H-M   'P 1'
#
loop_
_entity.id
_entity.type
_entity.pdbx_description
1 polymer ?
#
loop_
_entity_poly.entity_id
_entity_poly.type
_entity_poly.pdbx_seq_one_letter_code
_entity_poly.pdbx_strand_id
1 'polypeptide(L)' 'MSENPEKDPEDWTTGEEPMTGPQRSYLHTLAQEAQVEVPENLSKADASKLIDELQQKTGRGA' A
#
# COMPACT_ATOMS: atom_id res chain seq x y z
N MET A 1 -10.65 -10.63 -36.60
CA MET A 1 -9.46 -9.87 -36.18
C MET A 1 -9.74 -9.39 -34.77
N SER A 2 -8.88 -9.82 -33.85
CA SER A 2 -8.99 -9.62 -32.42
C SER A 2 -8.41 -8.26 -32.06
N GLU A 3 -9.15 -7.44 -31.33
CA GLU A 3 -8.60 -6.27 -30.64
C GLU A 3 -9.11 -6.34 -29.20
N ASN A 4 -8.43 -7.17 -28.41
CA ASN A 4 -8.54 -7.09 -26.97
C ASN A 4 -7.78 -5.80 -26.59
N PRO A 5 -8.37 -4.84 -25.87
CA PRO A 5 -7.60 -3.70 -25.39
C PRO A 5 -6.65 -4.23 -24.32
N GLU A 6 -5.44 -4.60 -24.74
CA GLU A 6 -4.26 -4.73 -23.90
C GLU A 6 -3.97 -3.33 -23.35
N LYS A 7 -4.77 -2.89 -22.36
CA LYS A 7 -4.41 -1.73 -21.57
C LYS A 7 -3.13 -2.12 -20.85
N ASP A 8 -2.05 -1.41 -21.15
CA ASP A 8 -0.80 -1.53 -20.42
C ASP A 8 -1.11 -1.47 -18.91
N PRO A 9 -0.76 -2.49 -18.11
CA PRO A 9 -1.04 -2.52 -16.69
C PRO A 9 -0.40 -1.34 -15.92
N GLU A 10 0.55 -0.65 -16.55
CA GLU A 10 1.20 0.58 -16.09
C GLU A 10 0.27 1.81 -16.14
N ASP A 11 -0.78 1.78 -16.96
CA ASP A 11 -1.80 2.84 -17.09
C ASP A 11 -2.90 2.74 -16.00
N TRP A 12 -2.81 1.72 -15.13
CA TRP A 12 -3.70 1.59 -13.98
C TRP A 12 -3.21 2.50 -12.85
N THR A 13 -3.55 3.78 -12.96
CA THR A 13 -3.19 4.90 -12.06
C THR A 13 -3.65 4.77 -10.59
N THR A 14 -4.33 3.69 -10.21
CA THR A 14 -4.81 3.50 -8.83
C THR A 14 -3.68 3.36 -7.82
N GLY A 15 -2.45 3.10 -8.27
CA GLY A 15 -1.28 3.05 -7.40
C GLY A 15 -0.83 4.41 -6.88
N GLU A 16 -0.97 5.48 -7.68
CA GLU A 16 -0.50 6.84 -7.34
C GLU A 16 -1.53 7.67 -6.55
N GLU A 17 -2.75 7.18 -6.40
CA GLU A 17 -3.77 7.80 -5.56
C GLU A 17 -3.24 7.96 -4.13
N PRO A 18 -3.66 8.98 -3.36
CA PRO A 18 -3.34 9.07 -1.94
C PRO A 18 -3.76 7.81 -1.19
N MET A 19 -3.02 7.42 -0.15
CA MET A 19 -3.42 6.30 0.68
C MET A 19 -4.85 6.47 1.20
N THR A 20 -5.58 5.37 1.24
CA THR A 20 -6.95 5.37 1.74
C THR A 20 -6.97 5.52 3.27
N GLY A 21 -8.07 6.02 3.83
CA GLY A 21 -8.26 6.10 5.29
C GLY A 21 -8.00 4.77 6.02
N PRO A 22 -8.52 3.62 5.54
CA PRO A 22 -8.22 2.32 6.12
C PRO A 22 -6.72 1.96 6.10
N GLN A 23 -6.02 2.20 4.98
CA GLN A 23 -4.58 1.97 4.91
C GLN A 23 -3.82 2.83 5.93
N ARG A 24 -4.16 4.13 6.04
CA ARG A 24 -3.54 5.03 7.02
C ARG A 24 -3.73 4.54 8.46
N SER A 25 -4.97 4.19 8.84
CA SER A 25 -5.27 3.69 10.19
C SER A 25 -4.51 2.40 10.49
N TYR A 26 -4.41 1.50 9.51
CA TYR A 26 -3.72 0.23 9.71
C TYR A 26 -2.20 0.38 9.79
N LEU A 27 -1.63 1.22 8.91
CA LEU A 27 -0.21 1.60 8.97
C LEU A 27 0.16 2.18 10.33
N HIS A 28 -0.66 3.08 10.88
CA HIS A 28 -0.38 3.68 12.19
C HIS A 28 -0.30 2.61 13.30
N THR A 29 -1.21 1.65 13.31
CA THR A 29 -1.18 0.53 14.27
C THR A 29 0.09 -0.30 14.13
N LEU A 30 0.43 -0.71 12.90
CA LEU A 30 1.62 -1.52 12.63
C LEU A 30 2.91 -0.76 12.97
N ALA A 31 2.94 0.54 12.68
CA ALA A 31 4.08 1.40 12.95
C ALA A 31 4.32 1.62 14.45
N GLN A 32 3.25 1.79 15.23
CA GLN A 32 3.35 1.85 16.68
C GLN A 32 3.95 0.57 17.27
N GLU A 33 3.53 -0.60 16.78
CA GLU A 33 4.06 -1.90 17.22
C GLU A 33 5.50 -2.14 16.79
N ALA A 34 5.85 -1.73 15.56
CA ALA A 34 7.21 -1.80 15.05
C ALA A 34 8.12 -0.68 15.59
N GLN A 35 7.58 0.26 16.38
CA GLN A 35 8.21 1.50 16.85
C GLN A 35 8.90 2.27 15.71
N VAL A 36 8.21 2.46 14.60
CA VAL A 36 8.67 3.24 13.44
C VAL A 36 7.71 4.37 13.12
N GLU A 37 8.18 5.36 12.37
CA GLU A 37 7.34 6.42 11.82
C GLU A 37 6.81 6.05 10.43
N VAL A 38 5.61 6.52 10.10
CA VAL A 38 4.99 6.34 8.78
C VAL A 38 4.83 7.71 8.12
N PRO A 39 5.26 7.87 6.85
CA PRO A 39 5.00 9.09 6.11
C PRO A 39 3.50 9.32 5.90
N GLU A 40 3.01 10.54 6.12
CA GLU A 40 1.57 10.85 5.96
C GLU A 40 1.10 10.98 4.50
N ASN A 41 2.06 11.13 3.57
CA ASN A 41 1.82 11.41 2.15
C ASN A 41 2.18 10.21 1.25
N LEU A 42 1.93 8.99 1.72
CA LEU A 42 2.09 7.80 0.89
C LEU A 42 0.98 7.71 -0.15
N SER A 43 1.35 7.21 -1.32
CA SER A 43 0.40 6.71 -2.30
C SER A 43 -0.27 5.44 -1.76
N LYS A 44 -1.39 5.05 -2.35
CA LYS A 44 -2.11 3.81 -2.04
C LYS A 44 -1.24 2.60 -2.31
N ALA A 45 -0.45 2.60 -3.38
CA ALA A 45 0.49 1.52 -3.66
C ALA A 45 1.60 1.45 -2.62
N ASP A 46 2.21 2.57 -2.26
CA ASP A 46 3.29 2.60 -1.28
C ASP A 46 2.79 2.26 0.12
N ALA A 47 1.58 2.70 0.47
CA ALA A 47 0.92 2.32 1.70
C ALA A 47 0.68 0.80 1.78
N SER A 48 0.22 0.16 0.69
CA SER A 48 0.06 -1.30 0.66
C SER A 48 1.41 -2.02 0.83
N LYS A 49 2.46 -1.59 0.13
CA LYS A 49 3.80 -2.20 0.27
C LYS A 49 4.33 -2.07 1.70
N LEU A 50 4.19 -0.90 2.30
CA LEU A 50 4.65 -0.65 3.66
C LEU A 50 3.83 -1.45 4.70
N ILE A 51 2.53 -1.65 4.46
CA ILE A 51 1.70 -2.56 5.28
C ILE A 51 2.30 -3.96 5.26
N ASP A 52 2.61 -4.51 4.08
CA ASP A 52 3.16 -5.86 3.94
C ASP A 52 4.50 -5.99 4.68
N GLU A 53 5.40 -5.01 4.53
CA GLU A 53 6.68 -4.95 5.24
C GLU A 53 6.50 -4.92 6.77
N LEU A 54 5.62 -4.05 7.26
CA LEU A 54 5.38 -3.91 8.69
C LEU A 54 4.64 -5.13 9.28
N GLN A 55 3.73 -5.75 8.54
CA GLN A 55 3.09 -7.01 8.95
C GLN A 55 4.12 -8.12 9.14
N GLN A 56 5.09 -8.26 8.23
CA GLN A 56 6.18 -9.23 8.37
C GLN A 56 7.06 -8.90 9.59
N LYS A 57 7.40 -7.61 9.79
CA LYS A 57 8.23 -7.16 10.91
C LYS A 57 7.55 -7.36 12.28
N THR A 58 6.24 -7.19 12.35
CA THR A 58 5.42 -7.36 13.56
C THR A 58 4.95 -8.79 13.78
N GLY A 59 5.25 -9.72 12.85
CA GLY A 59 4.86 -11.13 12.97
C GLY A 59 3.38 -11.40 12.70
N ARG A 60 2.71 -10.54 11.91
CA ARG A 60 1.29 -10.65 11.53
C ARG A 60 1.05 -11.22 10.13
N GLY A 61 2.09 -11.29 9.29
CA GLY A 61 2.02 -11.94 7.98
C GLY A 61 2.20 -13.45 8.12
N ALA A 62 1.10 -14.18 8.35
CA ALA A 62 1.05 -15.65 8.40
C ALA A 62 -0.05 -16.18 7.47
#